data_AF-A0A382DSQ1-F1
#
_entry.id   AF-A0A382DSQ1-F1
#
_cell.length_a   1.000
_cell.length_b   1.000
_cell.length_c   1.000
_cell.angle_alpha   90.00
_cell.angle_beta   90.00
_cell.angle_gamma   90.00
#
_symmetry.space_group_name_H-M   'P 1'
#
loop_
_entity.id
_entity.type
_entity.pdbx_description
1 polymer ?
#
loop_
_entity_poly.entity_id
_entity_poly.type
_entity_poly.pdbx_seq_one_letter_code
_entity_poly.pdbx_strand_id
1 'polypeptide(L)'
;MKNPILPLLVTLAMACVTTLFAQEPPKPAKPVPPAPKSVNPEAHGKKVLANKDGATDANNDVSASLRLEKTQLEMVLNIYSELTGRSIIRTANLPKVVFDLNPAGPISKEEAAALITDLLAGKELLIVHTGDDTAKVIPSAVAYKESVSFSSADDLPNSDLYVAVKIKTQHVDPSELIDMLNSFSRNGRGSVIAVDVSRTLILRDCARNVKRMLEMLKEADVPDTLIHLTEVIPLKKAKAAEIATALSELTDKPRVYFSPPEIPAPKLDKDKSQAASPLNALEHVTTGSSRSSSSRPSSSSGRGSSSMSSRSGSLVSRPSQKTPLGNTSIVPLYGSNSILVVAPTKEKMDLVKKIVGLIEAGTK
;
A
#
# COMPACT_ATOMS: atom_id res chain seq x y z
N MET A 1 -37.56 45.68 -44.17
CA MET A 1 -36.38 44.92 -44.64
C MET A 1 -36.69 43.45 -44.49
N LYS A 2 -36.16 42.64 -45.42
CA LYS A 2 -36.63 41.30 -45.84
C LYS A 2 -36.67 40.24 -44.71
N ASN A 3 -37.72 39.42 -44.76
CA ASN A 3 -37.87 38.07 -44.19
C ASN A 3 -36.79 37.09 -44.76
N PRO A 4 -36.87 35.76 -44.52
CA PRO A 4 -36.80 34.95 -43.28
C PRO A 4 -35.80 33.76 -43.49
N ILE A 5 -35.79 32.72 -42.64
CA ILE A 5 -35.97 31.29 -43.04
C ILE A 5 -35.69 30.35 -41.85
N LEU A 6 -36.60 29.39 -41.75
CA LEU A 6 -36.81 28.32 -40.77
C LEU A 6 -35.91 27.08 -41.13
N PRO A 7 -36.18 25.85 -40.63
CA PRO A 7 -35.25 24.93 -39.96
C PRO A 7 -34.70 23.82 -40.88
N LEU A 8 -33.78 22.96 -40.39
CA LEU A 8 -33.53 21.68 -41.05
C LEU A 8 -33.28 20.55 -40.05
N LEU A 9 -34.33 19.76 -39.87
CA LEU A 9 -34.39 18.44 -39.29
C LEU A 9 -33.96 17.45 -40.39
N VAL A 10 -32.85 16.75 -40.19
CA VAL A 10 -32.43 15.65 -41.08
C VAL A 10 -32.44 14.35 -40.29
N THR A 11 -33.62 13.74 -40.28
CA THR A 11 -33.79 12.28 -40.27
C THR A 11 -33.24 11.73 -41.58
N LEU A 12 -32.22 10.86 -41.52
CA LEU A 12 -31.86 9.97 -42.62
C LEU A 12 -32.15 8.52 -42.21
N ALA A 13 -33.06 7.93 -42.96
CA ALA A 13 -33.45 6.54 -42.90
C ALA A 13 -32.39 5.63 -43.54
N MET A 14 -32.21 4.46 -42.92
CA MET A 14 -32.20 3.13 -43.53
C MET A 14 -31.48 2.94 -44.88
N ALA A 15 -30.34 2.25 -44.85
CA ALA A 15 -29.94 1.35 -45.93
C ALA A 15 -29.22 0.14 -45.34
N CYS A 16 -29.89 -1.00 -45.45
CA CYS A 16 -29.44 -2.34 -45.14
C CYS A 16 -28.33 -2.75 -46.12
N VAL A 17 -27.15 -3.12 -45.64
CA VAL A 17 -26.18 -3.92 -46.40
C VAL A 17 -25.58 -4.95 -45.45
N THR A 18 -26.23 -6.11 -45.36
CA THR A 18 -25.62 -7.34 -44.86
C THR A 18 -24.83 -7.96 -46.02
N THR A 19 -23.54 -7.66 -46.14
CA THR A 19 -22.63 -8.46 -46.96
C THR A 19 -22.15 -9.65 -46.15
N LEU A 20 -22.76 -10.78 -46.47
CA LEU A 20 -22.30 -12.13 -46.20
C LEU A 20 -20.91 -12.31 -46.81
N PHE A 21 -19.86 -12.41 -45.99
CA PHE A 21 -18.58 -12.94 -46.48
C PHE A 21 -18.64 -14.46 -46.40
N ALA A 22 -18.77 -15.08 -47.56
CA ALA A 22 -18.58 -16.51 -47.75
C ALA A 22 -17.15 -16.90 -47.34
N GLN A 23 -17.03 -17.80 -46.36
CA GLN A 23 -15.78 -18.48 -46.04
C GLN A 23 -15.47 -19.48 -47.16
N GLU A 24 -14.32 -19.29 -47.82
CA GLU A 24 -13.73 -20.27 -48.71
C GLU A 24 -13.09 -21.41 -47.86
N PRO A 25 -13.31 -22.70 -48.19
CA PRO A 25 -12.87 -23.82 -47.36
C PRO A 25 -11.34 -24.02 -47.40
N PRO A 26 -10.68 -24.37 -46.27
CA PRO A 26 -9.24 -24.59 -46.23
C PRO A 26 -8.84 -25.90 -46.96
N LYS A 27 -7.90 -25.79 -47.90
CA LYS A 27 -7.29 -26.88 -48.68
C LYS A 27 -6.16 -27.57 -47.87
N PRO A 28 -5.89 -28.88 -48.06
CA PRO A 28 -5.29 -29.75 -47.03
C PRO A 28 -3.76 -29.69 -46.89
N ALA A 29 -3.30 -30.04 -45.67
CA ALA A 29 -1.91 -30.20 -45.25
C ALA A 29 -1.15 -31.34 -45.97
N LYS A 30 0.16 -31.15 -46.17
CA LYS A 30 1.12 -32.17 -46.63
C LYS A 30 2.07 -32.60 -45.51
N PRO A 31 2.66 -33.81 -45.59
CA PRO A 31 2.96 -34.66 -44.44
C PRO A 31 4.41 -34.56 -43.90
N VAL A 32 4.56 -34.89 -42.61
CA VAL A 32 5.81 -35.03 -41.85
C VAL A 32 6.50 -36.39 -42.14
N PRO A 33 7.84 -36.44 -42.33
CA PRO A 33 8.62 -37.67 -42.22
C PRO A 33 9.38 -37.81 -40.87
N PRO A 34 9.79 -39.04 -40.48
CA PRO A 34 9.89 -39.47 -39.08
C PRO A 34 11.30 -39.38 -38.45
N ALA A 35 11.33 -39.44 -37.11
CA ALA A 35 12.53 -39.54 -36.27
C ALA A 35 13.24 -40.91 -36.35
N PRO A 36 14.56 -40.95 -36.12
CA PRO A 36 15.25 -42.11 -35.57
C PRO A 36 15.79 -41.89 -34.15
N LYS A 37 16.11 -43.02 -33.50
CA LYS A 37 16.14 -43.28 -32.05
C LYS A 37 17.50 -43.06 -31.38
N SER A 38 17.42 -42.72 -30.09
CA SER A 38 18.28 -43.08 -28.94
C SER A 38 19.60 -43.81 -29.17
N VAL A 39 20.70 -43.25 -28.65
CA VAL A 39 21.71 -43.97 -27.85
C VAL A 39 22.26 -43.02 -26.76
N ASN A 40 22.11 -43.42 -25.50
CA ASN A 40 22.91 -42.94 -24.37
C ASN A 40 24.02 -43.96 -24.12
N PRO A 41 25.22 -43.54 -23.67
CA PRO A 41 25.65 -44.06 -22.37
C PRO A 41 26.28 -43.00 -21.45
N GLU A 42 26.07 -43.32 -20.18
CA GLU A 42 26.42 -42.71 -18.91
C GLU A 42 27.81 -42.05 -18.74
N ALA A 43 27.77 -41.05 -17.85
CA ALA A 43 28.76 -40.70 -16.83
C ALA A 43 30.06 -40.01 -17.26
N HIS A 44 30.25 -38.76 -16.81
CA HIS A 44 31.09 -38.44 -15.65
C HIS A 44 30.91 -36.97 -15.25
N GLY A 45 30.70 -36.74 -13.96
CA GLY A 45 30.52 -35.41 -13.40
C GLY A 45 31.80 -34.57 -13.42
N LYS A 46 31.63 -33.26 -13.58
CA LYS A 46 32.48 -32.26 -12.94
C LYS A 46 31.72 -30.95 -12.80
N LYS A 47 31.45 -30.61 -11.54
CA LYS A 47 31.10 -29.28 -11.04
C LYS A 47 32.19 -28.30 -11.50
N VAL A 48 31.84 -27.31 -12.33
CA VAL A 48 32.68 -26.14 -12.58
C VAL A 48 31.81 -24.89 -12.40
N LEU A 49 32.27 -24.05 -11.48
CA LEU A 49 31.85 -22.68 -11.21
C LEU A 49 31.53 -21.93 -12.52
N ALA A 50 30.32 -21.39 -12.62
CA ALA A 50 30.03 -20.32 -13.57
C ALA A 50 30.62 -19.02 -13.02
N ASN A 51 31.86 -18.72 -13.40
CA ASN A 51 32.41 -17.39 -13.35
C ASN A 51 31.87 -16.58 -14.53
N LYS A 52 31.37 -15.41 -14.17
CA LYS A 52 31.22 -14.19 -14.97
C LYS A 52 32.50 -13.97 -15.80
N ASP A 53 32.38 -13.85 -17.12
CA ASP A 53 33.23 -12.98 -17.94
C ASP A 53 32.57 -12.79 -19.32
N GLY A 54 32.58 -11.54 -19.78
CA GLY A 54 31.92 -11.10 -20.98
C GLY A 54 32.57 -11.68 -22.24
N ALA A 55 31.76 -12.39 -23.01
CA ALA A 55 31.98 -12.58 -24.44
C ALA A 55 30.64 -12.30 -25.11
N THR A 56 30.43 -11.04 -25.52
CA THR A 56 29.42 -10.74 -26.53
C THR A 56 29.86 -11.43 -27.82
N ASP A 57 29.11 -12.45 -28.23
CA ASP A 57 29.29 -13.09 -29.53
C ASP A 57 29.32 -12.02 -30.63
N ALA A 58 30.42 -11.95 -31.38
CA ALA A 58 30.63 -10.97 -32.46
C ALA A 58 29.54 -11.03 -33.56
N ASN A 59 28.68 -12.07 -33.55
CA ASN A 59 27.55 -12.23 -34.46
C ASN A 59 26.26 -11.53 -34.00
N ASN A 60 26.25 -10.88 -32.82
CA ASN A 60 25.08 -10.16 -32.30
C ASN A 60 25.41 -8.72 -31.89
N ASP A 61 26.54 -8.18 -32.37
CA ASP A 61 26.91 -6.78 -32.15
C ASP A 61 26.05 -5.86 -33.01
N VAL A 62 25.29 -4.98 -32.35
CA VAL A 62 24.43 -3.97 -32.98
C VAL A 62 24.89 -2.54 -32.70
N SER A 63 26.15 -2.36 -32.26
CA SER A 63 26.71 -1.06 -31.88
C SER A 63 26.69 -0.04 -33.01
N ALA A 64 26.93 -0.49 -34.25
CA ALA A 64 26.94 0.36 -35.44
C ALA A 64 25.54 0.92 -35.80
N SER A 65 24.49 0.12 -35.64
CA SER A 65 23.10 0.55 -35.92
C SER A 65 22.49 1.35 -34.78
N LEU A 66 23.11 1.36 -33.60
CA LEU A 66 22.67 2.12 -32.42
C LEU A 66 23.26 3.53 -32.33
N ARG A 67 24.12 3.95 -33.28
CA ARG A 67 24.65 5.32 -33.30
C ARG A 67 23.54 6.32 -33.67
N LEU A 68 23.22 7.21 -32.75
CA LEU A 68 22.22 8.26 -32.90
C LEU A 68 22.89 9.63 -32.89
N GLU A 69 22.67 10.42 -33.93
CA GLU A 69 23.13 11.80 -34.04
C GLU A 69 21.94 12.69 -34.41
N LYS A 70 21.44 13.45 -33.44
CA LYS A 70 20.24 14.28 -33.54
C LYS A 70 19.04 13.52 -34.11
N THR A 71 18.93 12.25 -33.74
CA THR A 71 17.91 11.35 -34.25
C THR A 71 16.56 11.69 -33.63
N GLN A 72 15.52 11.78 -34.46
CA GLN A 72 14.15 12.03 -34.01
C GLN A 72 13.57 10.81 -33.31
N LEU A 73 12.64 11.04 -32.37
CA LEU A 73 11.96 10.00 -31.61
C LEU A 73 11.44 8.85 -32.50
N GLU A 74 10.82 9.16 -33.63
CA GLU A 74 10.24 8.17 -34.54
C GLU A 74 11.26 7.14 -35.04
N MET A 75 12.48 7.60 -35.35
CA MET A 75 13.55 6.73 -35.84
C MET A 75 14.15 5.90 -34.69
N VAL A 76 14.29 6.49 -33.49
CA VAL A 76 14.71 5.74 -32.29
C VAL A 76 13.73 4.61 -31.96
N LEU A 77 12.42 4.89 -32.06
CA LEU A 77 11.39 3.89 -31.85
C LEU A 77 11.45 2.79 -32.92
N ASN A 78 11.68 3.12 -34.19
CA ASN A 78 11.83 2.09 -35.22
C ASN A 78 13.03 1.16 -34.94
N ILE A 79 14.17 1.70 -34.50
CA ILE A 79 15.33 0.91 -34.09
C ILE A 79 14.97 -0.01 -32.91
N TYR A 80 14.26 0.50 -31.91
CA TYR A 80 13.79 -0.33 -30.79
C TYR A 80 12.88 -1.47 -31.24
N SER A 81 11.97 -1.19 -32.19
CA SER A 81 11.06 -2.18 -32.77
C SER A 81 11.82 -3.29 -33.49
N GLU A 82 12.84 -2.93 -34.28
CA GLU A 82 13.69 -3.89 -34.99
C GLU A 82 14.55 -4.73 -34.03
N LEU A 83 15.08 -4.13 -32.96
CA LEU A 83 15.89 -4.83 -31.97
C LEU A 83 15.08 -5.82 -31.14
N THR A 84 13.84 -5.45 -30.78
CA THR A 84 12.99 -6.25 -29.88
C THR A 84 11.96 -7.12 -30.61
N GLY A 85 11.77 -6.91 -31.91
CA GLY A 85 10.71 -7.54 -32.71
C GLY A 85 9.29 -7.07 -32.34
N ARG A 86 9.14 -6.05 -31.49
CA ARG A 86 7.84 -5.60 -30.97
C ARG A 86 7.28 -4.45 -31.80
N SER A 87 5.96 -4.47 -32.02
CA SER A 87 5.25 -3.35 -32.64
C SER A 87 5.03 -2.23 -31.63
N ILE A 88 5.30 -0.98 -32.05
CA ILE A 88 5.23 0.18 -31.14
C ILE A 88 3.94 0.96 -31.34
N ILE A 89 3.17 1.08 -30.27
CA ILE A 89 1.97 1.90 -30.17
C ILE A 89 2.35 3.27 -29.61
N ARG A 90 2.13 4.31 -30.40
CA ARG A 90 2.44 5.70 -30.03
C ARG A 90 1.20 6.36 -29.45
N THR A 91 1.34 7.02 -28.31
CA THR A 91 0.23 7.76 -27.70
C THR A 91 0.10 9.14 -28.34
N ALA A 92 -1.13 9.67 -28.42
CA ALA A 92 -1.34 11.05 -28.85
C ALA A 92 -0.62 12.01 -27.88
N ASN A 93 0.14 12.96 -28.42
CA ASN A 93 0.93 13.97 -27.68
C ASN A 93 2.31 13.52 -27.17
N LEU A 94 3.10 12.81 -28.00
CA LEU A 94 4.52 12.65 -27.72
C LEU A 94 5.28 13.95 -28.04
N PRO A 95 6.18 14.40 -27.14
CA PRO A 95 7.04 15.55 -27.39
C PRO A 95 8.01 15.26 -28.54
N LYS A 96 8.31 16.29 -29.34
CA LYS A 96 9.33 16.23 -30.37
C LYS A 96 10.71 16.40 -29.73
N VAL A 97 11.30 15.28 -29.34
CA VAL A 97 12.65 15.22 -28.77
C VAL A 97 13.62 14.57 -29.75
N VAL A 98 14.85 15.06 -29.71
CA VAL A 98 16.00 14.50 -30.42
C VAL A 98 16.92 13.80 -29.43
N PHE A 99 17.60 12.78 -29.95
CA PHE A 99 18.43 11.86 -29.20
C PHE A 99 19.83 11.79 -29.81
N ASP A 100 20.82 11.82 -28.93
CA ASP A 100 22.22 11.64 -29.25
C ASP A 100 22.73 10.47 -28.40
N LEU A 101 23.29 9.45 -29.04
CA LEU A 101 23.83 8.26 -28.40
C LEU A 101 24.98 7.71 -29.23
N ASN A 102 26.15 7.58 -28.62
CA ASN A 102 27.29 6.93 -29.24
C ASN A 102 27.78 5.78 -28.32
N PRO A 103 27.53 4.51 -28.68
CA PRO A 103 28.00 3.37 -27.90
C PRO A 103 29.53 3.30 -27.90
N ALA A 104 30.13 3.08 -26.72
CA ALA A 104 31.59 3.05 -26.56
C ALA A 104 32.25 1.70 -26.94
N GLY A 105 31.48 0.72 -27.40
CA GLY A 105 31.98 -0.63 -27.71
C GLY A 105 30.90 -1.53 -28.33
N PRO A 106 31.23 -2.81 -28.59
CA PRO A 106 30.28 -3.79 -29.08
C PRO A 106 29.16 -3.99 -28.07
N ILE A 107 27.92 -4.07 -28.54
CA ILE A 107 26.73 -4.14 -27.69
C ILE A 107 25.76 -5.19 -28.20
N SER A 108 25.20 -5.98 -27.30
CA SER A 108 24.18 -6.98 -27.65
C SER A 108 22.83 -6.33 -27.96
N LYS A 109 21.93 -7.04 -28.66
CA LYS A 109 20.55 -6.56 -28.94
C LYS A 109 19.77 -6.20 -27.68
N GLU A 110 19.88 -7.01 -26.64
CA GLU A 110 19.17 -6.79 -25.37
C GLU A 110 19.69 -5.55 -24.65
N GLU A 111 21.01 -5.40 -24.63
CA GLU A 111 21.66 -4.24 -24.02
C GLU A 111 21.40 -2.96 -24.83
N ALA A 112 21.36 -3.04 -26.16
CA ALA A 112 20.93 -1.94 -27.02
C ALA A 112 19.49 -1.51 -26.74
N ALA A 113 18.57 -2.47 -26.62
CA ALA A 113 17.18 -2.19 -26.25
C ALA A 113 17.06 -1.57 -24.85
N ALA A 114 17.86 -2.05 -23.89
CA ALA A 114 17.95 -1.46 -22.56
C ALA A 114 18.46 -0.01 -22.61
N LEU A 115 19.53 0.27 -23.36
CA LEU A 115 20.05 1.63 -23.52
C LEU A 115 19.04 2.59 -24.16
N ILE A 116 18.31 2.16 -25.19
CA ILE A 116 17.25 2.99 -25.78
C ILE A 116 16.16 3.26 -24.74
N THR A 117 15.80 2.27 -23.92
CA THR A 117 14.80 2.43 -22.86
C THR A 117 15.26 3.46 -21.83
N ASP A 118 16.52 3.38 -21.38
CA ASP A 118 17.12 4.34 -20.45
C ASP A 118 17.19 5.76 -21.06
N LEU A 119 17.52 5.86 -22.34
CA LEU A 119 17.60 7.12 -23.07
C LEU A 119 16.21 7.80 -23.19
N LEU A 120 15.18 7.03 -23.52
CA LEU A 120 13.79 7.50 -23.54
C LEU A 120 13.35 7.95 -22.15
N ALA A 121 13.66 7.15 -21.13
CA ALA A 121 13.36 7.47 -19.75
C ALA A 121 14.02 8.80 -19.36
N GLY A 122 15.25 9.08 -19.81
CA GLY A 122 15.94 10.35 -19.61
C GLY A 122 15.21 11.58 -20.16
N LYS A 123 14.37 11.41 -21.19
CA LYS A 123 13.50 12.46 -21.77
C LYS A 123 12.05 12.38 -21.29
N GLU A 124 11.80 11.75 -20.14
CA GLU A 124 10.48 11.56 -19.55
C GLU A 124 9.50 10.75 -20.43
N LEU A 125 10.03 9.89 -21.29
CA LEU A 125 9.26 8.95 -22.11
C LEU A 125 9.49 7.53 -21.61
N LEU A 126 8.41 6.79 -21.38
CA LEU A 126 8.48 5.43 -20.88
C LEU A 126 7.92 4.46 -21.90
N ILE A 127 8.58 3.30 -22.00
CA ILE A 127 8.07 2.14 -22.72
C ILE A 127 7.33 1.24 -21.73
N VAL A 128 6.11 0.86 -22.09
CA VAL A 128 5.30 -0.12 -21.38
C VAL A 128 5.05 -1.29 -22.32
N HIS A 129 5.45 -2.50 -21.94
CA HIS A 129 5.08 -3.69 -22.71
C HIS A 129 3.60 -4.01 -22.49
N THR A 130 2.88 -4.20 -23.59
CA THR A 130 1.45 -4.51 -23.58
C THR A 130 1.24 -5.78 -24.41
N GLY A 131 0.84 -6.88 -23.76
CA GLY A 131 0.87 -8.19 -24.42
C GLY A 131 2.29 -8.65 -24.76
N ASP A 132 2.39 -9.67 -25.62
CA ASP A 132 3.67 -10.35 -25.88
C ASP A 132 4.53 -9.57 -26.91
N ASP A 133 3.88 -9.05 -27.96
CA ASP A 133 4.56 -8.49 -29.14
C ASP A 133 4.36 -6.97 -29.31
N THR A 134 3.69 -6.30 -28.37
CA THR A 134 3.44 -4.85 -28.50
C THR A 134 4.02 -4.05 -27.34
N ALA A 135 4.48 -2.85 -27.65
CA ALA A 135 5.05 -1.91 -26.70
C ALA A 135 4.41 -0.54 -26.91
N LYS A 136 3.94 0.09 -25.83
CA LYS A 136 3.35 1.42 -25.86
C LYS A 136 4.36 2.45 -25.35
N VAL A 137 4.44 3.59 -26.04
CA VAL A 137 5.26 4.73 -25.59
C VAL A 137 4.35 5.81 -25.04
N ILE A 138 4.60 6.20 -23.79
CA ILE A 138 3.80 7.16 -23.03
C ILE A 138 4.69 8.18 -22.32
N PRO A 139 4.22 9.42 -22.11
CA PRO A 139 4.87 10.34 -21.18
C PRO A 139 4.85 9.79 -19.75
N SER A 140 5.96 9.99 -19.03
CA SER A 140 6.15 9.55 -17.64
C SER A 140 5.04 10.06 -16.71
N ALA A 141 4.60 11.31 -16.93
CA ALA A 141 3.54 11.94 -16.15
C ALA A 141 2.17 11.25 -16.20
N VAL A 142 1.91 10.38 -17.19
CA VAL A 142 0.64 9.64 -17.30
C VAL A 142 0.81 8.13 -17.12
N ALA A 143 2.03 7.66 -16.84
CA ALA A 143 2.34 6.24 -16.74
C ALA A 143 1.55 5.52 -15.64
N TYR A 144 1.24 6.19 -14.53
CA TYR A 144 0.45 5.63 -13.44
C TYR A 144 -1.00 5.28 -13.81
N LYS A 145 -1.50 5.78 -14.95
CA LYS A 145 -2.84 5.48 -15.48
C LYS A 145 -2.85 4.26 -16.40
N GLU A 146 -1.69 3.84 -16.89
CA GLU A 146 -1.60 2.70 -17.79
C GLU A 146 -1.74 1.39 -17.01
N SER A 147 -2.37 0.39 -17.62
CA SER A 147 -2.36 -0.98 -17.12
C SER A 147 -1.06 -1.67 -17.53
N VAL A 148 -0.29 -2.13 -16.55
CA VAL A 148 0.94 -2.88 -16.77
C VAL A 148 0.77 -4.28 -16.17
N SER A 149 1.23 -5.29 -16.89
CA SER A 149 1.29 -6.66 -16.37
C SER A 149 2.24 -6.73 -15.17
N PHE A 150 1.89 -7.55 -14.17
CA PHE A 150 2.76 -7.75 -13.03
C PHE A 150 3.97 -8.62 -13.42
N SER A 151 5.16 -8.09 -13.20
CA SER A 151 6.42 -8.80 -13.30
C SER A 151 6.81 -9.43 -11.97
N SER A 152 7.63 -10.48 -12.04
CA SER A 152 8.24 -11.09 -10.86
C SER A 152 9.25 -10.14 -10.22
N ALA A 153 9.33 -10.12 -8.89
CA ALA A 153 10.25 -9.26 -8.16
C ALA A 153 11.73 -9.61 -8.39
N ASP A 154 12.03 -10.88 -8.65
CA ASP A 154 13.40 -11.38 -8.84
C ASP A 154 13.92 -11.22 -10.27
N ASP A 155 13.02 -11.17 -11.25
CA ASP A 155 13.33 -11.12 -12.68
C ASP A 155 12.96 -9.76 -13.28
N LEU A 156 13.58 -8.72 -12.71
CA LEU A 156 13.44 -7.36 -13.21
C LEU A 156 14.60 -7.02 -14.15
N PRO A 157 14.34 -6.39 -15.31
CA PRO A 157 15.39 -5.98 -16.22
C PRO A 157 16.30 -4.92 -15.57
N ASN A 158 17.54 -4.82 -16.05
CA ASN A 158 18.51 -3.80 -15.62
C ASN A 158 18.36 -2.47 -16.38
N SER A 159 17.17 -2.15 -16.85
CA SER A 159 16.83 -0.93 -17.61
C SER A 159 15.72 -0.13 -16.94
N ASP A 160 15.45 1.06 -17.44
CA ASP A 160 14.37 1.93 -16.99
C ASP A 160 13.00 1.59 -17.61
N LEU A 161 12.79 0.31 -17.94
CA LEU A 161 11.51 -0.21 -18.41
C LEU A 161 10.45 -0.01 -17.32
N TYR A 162 9.27 0.51 -17.69
CA TYR A 162 8.19 0.70 -16.73
C TYR A 162 7.49 -0.63 -16.44
N VAL A 163 7.56 -1.06 -15.18
CA VAL A 163 7.08 -2.36 -14.71
C VAL A 163 6.16 -2.19 -13.50
N ALA A 164 5.31 -3.18 -13.28
CA ALA A 164 4.52 -3.30 -12.05
C ALA A 164 4.93 -4.57 -11.31
N VAL A 165 5.15 -4.49 -10.00
CA VAL A 165 5.47 -5.63 -9.15
C VAL A 165 4.49 -5.66 -7.98
N LYS A 166 4.02 -6.84 -7.63
CA LYS A 166 3.12 -7.07 -6.50
C LYS A 166 3.83 -7.92 -5.45
N ILE A 167 3.94 -7.41 -4.23
CA ILE A 167 4.62 -8.08 -3.12
C ILE A 167 3.73 -8.11 -1.89
N LYS A 168 3.91 -9.14 -1.08
CA LYS A 168 3.26 -9.27 0.21
C LYS A 168 4.26 -8.97 1.33
N THR A 169 3.90 -8.09 2.26
CA THR A 169 4.69 -7.79 3.46
C THR A 169 4.34 -8.79 4.57
N GLN A 170 5.31 -9.11 5.42
CA GLN A 170 5.17 -10.13 6.47
C GLN A 170 4.92 -9.51 7.85
N HIS A 171 5.70 -8.49 8.20
CA HIS A 171 5.78 -7.91 9.53
C HIS A 171 5.21 -6.49 9.59
N VAL A 172 5.47 -5.68 8.55
CA VAL A 172 5.07 -4.26 8.52
C VAL A 172 3.82 -4.05 7.68
N ASP A 173 2.96 -3.14 8.12
CA ASP A 173 1.77 -2.74 7.37
C ASP A 173 2.17 -1.91 6.12
N PRO A 174 1.66 -2.23 4.91
CA PRO A 174 2.03 -1.55 3.68
C PRO A 174 1.92 -0.02 3.72
N SER A 175 0.95 0.53 4.45
CA SER A 175 0.76 1.97 4.61
C SER A 175 1.94 2.69 5.28
N GLU A 176 2.66 2.04 6.20
CA GLU A 176 3.81 2.65 6.90
C GLU A 176 5.03 2.77 5.98
N LEU A 177 5.09 1.95 4.94
CA LEU A 177 6.20 1.89 4.00
C LEU A 177 6.07 2.91 2.86
N ILE A 178 4.90 3.50 2.66
CA ILE A 178 4.61 4.38 1.52
C ILE A 178 5.57 5.56 1.46
N ASP A 179 5.73 6.30 2.56
CA ASP A 179 6.54 7.53 2.60
C ASP A 179 8.02 7.23 2.37
N MET A 180 8.51 6.12 2.94
CA MET A 180 9.87 5.65 2.73
C MET A 180 10.10 5.26 1.26
N LEU A 181 9.22 4.45 0.69
CA LEU A 181 9.38 3.91 -0.67
C LEU A 181 9.16 4.97 -1.75
N ASN A 182 8.26 5.94 -1.52
CA ASN A 182 8.05 7.06 -2.44
C ASN A 182 9.31 7.91 -2.65
N SER A 183 10.23 7.95 -1.68
CA SER A 183 11.51 8.65 -1.81
C SER A 183 12.43 8.03 -2.87
N PHE A 184 12.19 6.77 -3.24
CA PHE A 184 12.92 6.05 -4.29
C PHE A 184 12.15 5.98 -5.61
N SER A 185 10.90 6.48 -5.65
CA SER A 185 10.14 6.60 -6.88
C SER A 185 10.60 7.82 -7.67
N ARG A 186 10.73 7.67 -8.99
CA ARG A 186 10.99 8.79 -9.89
C ARG A 186 9.76 9.63 -10.16
N ASN A 187 8.59 9.00 -10.14
CA ASN A 187 7.33 9.61 -10.53
C ASN A 187 6.52 10.09 -9.33
N GLY A 188 6.79 9.57 -8.12
CA GLY A 188 6.24 9.94 -6.82
C GLY A 188 4.73 9.76 -6.65
N ARG A 189 3.94 9.89 -7.73
CA ARG A 189 2.48 9.83 -7.75
C ARG A 189 2.01 8.47 -8.23
N GLY A 190 1.36 7.74 -7.34
CA GLY A 190 0.72 6.46 -7.66
C GLY A 190 1.69 5.33 -8.01
N SER A 191 2.99 5.51 -7.73
CA SER A 191 4.00 4.47 -7.92
C SER A 191 3.86 3.38 -6.87
N VAL A 192 3.65 3.79 -5.61
CA VAL A 192 3.44 2.86 -4.49
C VAL A 192 1.96 2.87 -4.11
N ILE A 193 1.34 1.69 -4.09
CA ILE A 193 -0.04 1.49 -3.65
C ILE A 193 -0.03 0.44 -2.55
N ALA A 194 -0.52 0.83 -1.37
CA ALA A 194 -0.70 -0.04 -0.22
C ALA A 194 -2.11 -0.63 -0.19
N VAL A 195 -2.20 -1.92 0.13
CA VAL A 195 -3.44 -2.61 0.46
C VAL A 195 -3.24 -3.35 1.78
N ASP A 196 -3.54 -2.67 2.88
CA ASP A 196 -3.26 -3.16 4.24
C ASP A 196 -4.02 -4.44 4.58
N VAL A 197 -5.30 -4.53 4.15
CA VAL A 197 -6.17 -5.68 4.42
C VAL A 197 -5.55 -6.99 3.93
N SER A 198 -4.86 -6.97 2.78
CA SER A 198 -4.18 -8.14 2.22
C SER A 198 -2.67 -8.14 2.44
N ARG A 199 -2.14 -7.18 3.22
CA ARG A 199 -0.71 -6.90 3.39
C ARG A 199 0.04 -6.90 2.06
N THR A 200 -0.55 -6.27 1.05
CA THR A 200 0.00 -6.28 -0.31
C THR A 200 0.44 -4.87 -0.68
N LEU A 201 1.63 -4.80 -1.27
CA LEU A 201 2.20 -3.60 -1.83
C LEU A 201 2.31 -3.78 -3.35
N ILE A 202 1.81 -2.80 -4.09
CA ILE A 202 1.94 -2.72 -5.54
C ILE A 202 2.91 -1.58 -5.86
N LEU A 203 4.01 -1.93 -6.52
CA LEU A 203 5.07 -1.02 -6.94
C LEU A 203 5.01 -0.85 -8.45
N ARG A 204 4.95 0.39 -8.93
CA ARG A 204 4.85 0.73 -10.36
C ARG A 204 5.83 1.85 -10.70
N ASP A 205 6.97 1.52 -11.26
CA ASP A 205 8.00 2.47 -11.65
C ASP A 205 8.94 1.82 -12.70
N CYS A 206 9.98 2.53 -13.10
CA CYS A 206 11.11 1.97 -13.84
C CYS A 206 11.75 0.82 -13.05
N ALA A 207 12.13 -0.26 -13.73
CA ALA A 207 12.60 -1.49 -13.08
C ALA A 207 13.80 -1.25 -12.15
N ARG A 208 14.72 -0.33 -12.49
CA ARG A 208 15.84 0.08 -11.63
C ARG A 208 15.39 0.71 -10.31
N ASN A 209 14.34 1.53 -10.32
CA ASN A 209 13.77 2.13 -9.11
C ASN A 209 13.01 1.10 -8.29
N VAL A 210 12.25 0.22 -8.96
CA VAL A 210 11.56 -0.89 -8.29
C VAL A 210 12.58 -1.75 -7.55
N LYS A 211 13.70 -2.16 -8.18
CA LYS A 211 14.77 -2.91 -7.50
C LYS A 211 15.26 -2.25 -6.21
N ARG A 212 15.49 -0.93 -6.23
CA ARG A 212 15.87 -0.19 -5.01
C ARG A 212 14.77 -0.21 -3.95
N MET A 213 13.51 -0.02 -4.35
CA MET A 213 12.37 -0.15 -3.43
C MET A 213 12.28 -1.56 -2.82
N LEU A 214 12.60 -2.60 -3.59
CA LEU A 214 12.63 -3.99 -3.11
C LEU A 214 13.74 -4.23 -2.09
N GLU A 215 14.93 -3.69 -2.33
CA GLU A 215 16.05 -3.78 -1.39
C GLU A 215 15.70 -3.09 -0.06
N MET A 216 15.17 -1.87 -0.12
CA MET A 216 14.73 -1.15 1.08
C MET A 216 13.58 -1.84 1.80
N LEU A 217 12.65 -2.43 1.06
CA LEU A 217 11.55 -3.20 1.63
C LEU A 217 12.05 -4.42 2.43
N LYS A 218 13.09 -5.11 1.94
CA LYS A 218 13.69 -6.26 2.65
C LYS A 218 14.33 -5.84 3.97
N GLU A 219 14.91 -4.64 4.03
CA GLU A 219 15.50 -4.10 5.26
C GLU A 219 14.44 -3.58 6.25
N ALA A 220 13.32 -3.08 5.74
CA ALA A 220 12.25 -2.53 6.58
C ALA A 220 11.27 -3.60 7.08
N ASP A 221 10.98 -4.64 6.30
CA ASP A 221 10.01 -5.71 6.66
C ASP A 221 10.62 -6.77 7.61
N VAL A 222 11.23 -6.30 8.69
CA VAL A 222 11.84 -7.10 9.74
C VAL A 222 10.84 -7.24 10.90
N PRO A 223 10.79 -8.39 11.60
CA PRO A 223 9.91 -8.54 12.76
C PRO A 223 10.19 -7.46 13.80
N ASP A 224 9.12 -6.83 14.28
CA ASP A 224 9.19 -5.91 15.42
C ASP A 224 9.84 -6.62 16.61
N THR A 225 11.05 -6.20 16.97
CA THR A 225 11.73 -6.67 18.18
C THR A 225 11.15 -6.05 19.46
N LEU A 226 10.16 -5.16 19.32
CA LEU A 226 9.40 -4.59 20.44
C LEU A 226 8.42 -5.64 21.00
N ILE A 227 8.98 -6.65 21.66
CA ILE A 227 8.22 -7.52 22.55
C ILE A 227 7.78 -6.65 23.73
N HIS A 228 6.58 -6.09 23.62
CA HIS A 228 5.94 -5.42 24.74
C HIS A 228 5.60 -6.49 25.79
N LEU A 229 6.39 -6.53 26.86
CA LEU A 229 6.14 -7.42 27.98
C LEU A 229 4.87 -6.94 28.67
N THR A 230 3.85 -7.79 28.62
CA THR A 230 2.55 -7.53 29.20
C THR A 230 2.39 -8.43 30.41
N GLU A 231 2.23 -7.83 31.60
CA GLU A 231 2.06 -8.58 32.85
C GLU A 231 1.04 -7.88 33.75
N VAL A 232 0.27 -8.69 34.47
CA VAL A 232 -0.71 -8.23 35.45
C VAL A 232 -0.10 -8.31 36.84
N ILE A 233 -0.05 -7.19 37.56
CA ILE A 233 0.46 -7.11 38.93
C ILE A 233 -0.74 -6.96 39.89
N PRO A 234 -1.04 -7.96 40.73
CA PRO A 234 -2.07 -7.84 41.75
C PRO A 234 -1.61 -6.95 42.90
N LEU A 235 -2.52 -6.08 43.39
CA LEU A 235 -2.26 -5.17 44.51
C LEU A 235 -2.97 -5.67 45.77
N LYS A 236 -2.32 -5.56 46.92
CA LYS A 236 -2.85 -6.06 48.20
C LYS A 236 -3.45 -4.94 49.04
N LYS A 237 -2.89 -3.72 48.99
CA LYS A 237 -3.23 -2.65 49.94
C LYS A 237 -3.72 -1.37 49.28
N ALA A 238 -3.07 -0.91 48.21
CA ALA A 238 -3.41 0.32 47.53
C ALA A 238 -4.47 0.08 46.44
N LYS A 239 -5.17 1.17 46.07
CA LYS A 239 -6.15 1.14 45.00
C LYS A 239 -5.46 1.19 43.64
N ALA A 240 -5.88 0.34 42.72
CA ALA A 240 -5.33 0.27 41.37
C ALA A 240 -5.32 1.62 40.62
N ALA A 241 -6.36 2.45 40.80
CA ALA A 241 -6.45 3.76 40.14
C ALA A 241 -5.37 4.75 40.61
N GLU A 242 -5.06 4.75 41.91
CA GLU A 242 -4.07 5.65 42.51
C GLU A 242 -2.66 5.27 42.08
N ILE A 243 -2.34 3.97 42.14
CA ILE A 243 -1.05 3.45 41.66
C ILE A 243 -0.89 3.68 40.16
N ALA A 244 -1.92 3.39 39.36
CA ALA A 244 -1.84 3.59 37.92
C ALA A 244 -1.63 5.06 37.56
N THR A 245 -2.26 5.99 38.29
CA THR A 245 -2.05 7.43 38.10
C THR A 245 -0.63 7.85 38.48
N ALA A 246 -0.15 7.44 39.66
CA ALA A 246 1.21 7.77 40.12
C ALA A 246 2.30 7.20 39.20
N LEU A 247 2.15 5.97 38.72
CA LEU A 247 3.09 5.39 37.78
C LEU A 247 2.99 6.01 36.38
N SER A 248 1.79 6.44 35.96
CA SER A 248 1.61 7.09 34.65
C SER A 248 2.34 8.44 34.58
N GLU A 249 2.50 9.15 35.69
CA GLU A 249 3.34 10.37 35.76
C GLU A 249 4.82 10.13 35.41
N LEU A 250 5.29 8.87 35.56
CA LEU A 250 6.65 8.47 35.24
C LEU A 250 6.81 7.91 33.81
N THR A 251 5.74 7.96 33.00
CA THR A 251 5.70 7.52 31.59
C THR A 251 5.73 8.72 30.64
N ASP A 252 6.08 8.48 29.37
CA ASP A 252 6.14 9.53 28.34
C ASP A 252 4.75 10.11 28.00
N LYS A 253 3.67 9.40 28.36
CA LYS A 253 2.27 9.78 28.11
C LYS A 253 1.45 9.63 29.40
N PRO A 254 1.55 10.60 30.34
CA PRO A 254 0.82 10.53 31.60
C PRO A 254 -0.69 10.47 31.37
N ARG A 255 -1.34 9.57 32.10
CA ARG A 255 -2.79 9.35 32.13
C ARG A 255 -3.26 9.46 33.56
N VAL A 256 -4.40 10.09 33.75
CA VAL A 256 -5.08 10.16 35.04
C VAL A 256 -6.23 9.15 35.01
N TYR A 257 -6.26 8.25 36.00
CA TYR A 257 -7.31 7.27 36.13
C TYR A 257 -8.22 7.65 37.29
N PHE A 258 -9.50 7.83 37.00
CA PHE A 258 -10.50 8.03 38.02
C PHE A 258 -11.03 6.66 38.47
N SER A 259 -11.18 6.47 39.78
CA SER A 259 -11.99 5.38 40.30
C SER A 259 -13.44 5.65 39.94
N PRO A 260 -14.16 4.68 39.34
CA PRO A 260 -15.61 4.80 39.16
C PRO A 260 -16.27 5.11 40.52
N PRO A 261 -17.30 5.98 40.57
CA PRO A 261 -18.05 6.18 41.79
C PRO A 261 -18.61 4.85 42.26
N GLU A 262 -18.34 4.48 43.51
CA GLU A 262 -18.98 3.35 44.18
C GLU A 262 -20.47 3.65 44.26
N ILE A 263 -21.25 3.10 43.34
CA ILE A 263 -22.72 3.14 43.44
C ILE A 263 -23.06 2.21 44.60
N PRO A 264 -23.64 2.71 45.71
CA PRO A 264 -24.05 1.85 46.81
C PRO A 264 -25.00 0.79 46.25
N ALA A 265 -24.71 -0.49 46.50
CA ALA A 265 -25.62 -1.56 46.13
C ALA A 265 -27.02 -1.24 46.70
N PRO A 266 -28.10 -1.41 45.91
CA PRO A 266 -29.45 -1.18 46.41
C PRO A 266 -29.67 -2.08 47.63
N LYS A 267 -29.97 -1.48 48.78
CA LYS A 267 -30.38 -2.21 49.96
C LYS A 267 -31.67 -2.94 49.61
N LEU A 268 -31.61 -4.26 49.57
CA LEU A 268 -32.79 -5.11 49.40
C LEU A 268 -33.57 -5.03 50.73
N ASP A 269 -34.56 -4.13 50.82
CA ASP A 269 -35.49 -4.11 51.94
C ASP A 269 -36.27 -5.43 51.96
N LYS A 270 -35.94 -6.27 52.94
CA LYS A 270 -36.45 -7.64 53.10
C LYS A 270 -37.77 -7.70 53.88
N ASP A 271 -38.57 -6.64 53.88
CA ASP A 271 -39.80 -6.64 54.69
C ASP A 271 -40.95 -5.83 54.07
N LYS A 272 -41.58 -6.39 53.04
CA LYS A 272 -43.05 -6.33 52.89
C LYS A 272 -43.54 -7.37 51.88
N SER A 273 -43.71 -8.58 52.37
CA SER A 273 -44.51 -9.62 51.71
C SER A 273 -45.98 -9.36 52.04
N GLN A 274 -46.76 -8.83 51.10
CA GLN A 274 -48.19 -9.13 51.07
C GLN A 274 -48.54 -9.73 49.71
N ALA A 275 -48.90 -11.00 49.80
CA ALA A 275 -49.35 -11.86 48.73
C ALA A 275 -50.73 -11.44 48.22
N ALA A 276 -50.95 -11.58 46.92
CA ALA A 276 -52.18 -12.16 46.41
C ALA A 276 -51.89 -12.85 45.06
N SER A 277 -52.44 -14.05 44.96
CA SER A 277 -52.17 -15.14 44.03
C SER A 277 -52.77 -14.92 42.61
N PRO A 278 -52.48 -15.82 41.65
CA PRO A 278 -52.57 -15.59 40.20
C PRO A 278 -53.94 -15.95 39.65
N LEU A 279 -54.25 -15.60 38.39
CA LEU A 279 -55.08 -16.42 37.49
C LEU A 279 -55.05 -15.89 36.04
N ASN A 280 -55.13 -16.86 35.12
CA ASN A 280 -55.20 -16.78 33.66
C ASN A 280 -56.17 -15.74 33.07
N ALA A 281 -55.81 -15.19 31.90
CA ALA A 281 -56.74 -15.09 30.76
C ALA A 281 -55.98 -14.91 29.44
N LEU A 282 -56.36 -15.75 28.48
CA LEU A 282 -55.99 -15.76 27.07
C LEU A 282 -56.57 -14.55 26.29
N GLU A 283 -55.91 -14.27 25.16
CA GLU A 283 -56.44 -13.71 23.90
C GLU A 283 -57.02 -12.28 23.87
N HIS A 284 -56.47 -11.43 22.98
CA HIS A 284 -57.12 -11.11 21.69
C HIS A 284 -56.27 -10.10 20.88
N VAL A 285 -56.29 -10.30 19.57
CA VAL A 285 -55.65 -9.51 18.50
C VAL A 285 -56.39 -8.16 18.33
N THR A 286 -55.73 -7.17 17.72
CA THR A 286 -56.22 -6.27 16.65
C THR A 286 -55.74 -4.83 16.83
N THR A 287 -54.95 -4.39 15.84
CA THR A 287 -55.01 -3.11 15.12
C THR A 287 -55.64 -1.89 15.80
N GLY A 288 -54.89 -0.79 15.78
CA GLY A 288 -55.46 0.52 15.50
C GLY A 288 -55.15 1.63 16.50
N SER A 289 -54.37 2.60 16.02
CA SER A 289 -54.49 4.03 16.33
C SER A 289 -54.50 4.49 17.80
N SER A 290 -53.38 5.10 18.19
CA SER A 290 -53.22 6.57 18.21
C SER A 290 -52.68 7.16 19.51
N ARG A 291 -51.65 8.00 19.31
CA ARG A 291 -51.38 9.28 19.99
C ARG A 291 -51.07 9.22 21.49
N SER A 292 -49.78 9.32 21.80
CA SER A 292 -49.32 10.16 22.92
C SER A 292 -47.95 10.78 22.63
N SER A 293 -47.94 12.08 22.75
CA SER A 293 -46.90 13.08 22.51
C SER A 293 -45.63 12.91 23.33
N SER A 294 -44.47 12.89 22.66
CA SER A 294 -43.17 13.14 23.27
C SER A 294 -42.80 14.62 23.14
N SER A 295 -43.02 15.37 24.22
CA SER A 295 -42.52 16.73 24.40
C SER A 295 -41.00 16.71 24.65
N ARG A 296 -40.23 17.02 23.59
CA ARG A 296 -38.83 17.44 23.68
C ARG A 296 -38.79 18.97 23.93
N PRO A 297 -38.05 19.49 24.91
CA PRO A 297 -37.69 20.89 24.91
C PRO A 297 -36.38 21.09 24.15
N SER A 298 -36.48 21.80 23.02
CA SER A 298 -35.38 22.48 22.34
C SER A 298 -35.25 23.90 22.90
N SER A 299 -34.14 24.21 23.57
CA SER A 299 -33.79 25.59 23.93
C SER A 299 -32.70 26.10 22.99
N SER A 300 -33.14 26.85 21.99
CA SER A 300 -32.33 27.72 21.14
C SER A 300 -32.36 29.14 21.68
N SER A 301 -31.21 29.69 22.05
CA SER A 301 -30.89 31.14 22.07
C SER A 301 -29.48 31.26 22.67
N GLY A 302 -28.54 32.05 22.19
CA GLY A 302 -28.56 33.10 21.20
C GLY A 302 -27.12 33.63 21.10
N ARG A 303 -26.87 34.33 19.99
CA ARG A 303 -25.58 34.83 19.56
C ARG A 303 -24.99 35.86 20.54
N GLY A 304 -23.69 35.75 20.80
CA GLY A 304 -22.87 36.77 21.44
C GLY A 304 -21.43 36.61 20.98
N SER A 305 -21.02 37.45 20.04
CA SER A 305 -19.66 37.52 19.52
C SER A 305 -18.77 38.29 20.50
N SER A 306 -17.81 37.60 21.11
CA SER A 306 -16.67 38.23 21.76
C SER A 306 -15.39 37.55 21.29
N SER A 307 -14.63 38.29 20.49
CA SER A 307 -13.26 38.02 20.08
C SER A 307 -12.37 37.79 21.30
N MET A 308 -12.09 36.53 21.62
CA MET A 308 -11.02 36.16 22.53
C MET A 308 -9.82 35.76 21.69
N SER A 309 -8.89 36.71 21.60
CA SER A 309 -7.50 36.49 21.26
C SER A 309 -6.97 35.24 21.97
N SER A 310 -6.79 34.17 21.21
CA SER A 310 -6.05 32.98 21.63
C SER A 310 -4.63 33.42 21.96
N ARG A 311 -4.40 33.70 23.24
CA ARG A 311 -3.07 33.67 23.83
C ARG A 311 -2.55 32.25 23.59
N SER A 312 -1.71 32.14 22.58
CA SER A 312 -0.74 31.08 22.40
C SER A 312 0.08 31.01 23.68
N GLY A 313 -0.42 30.22 24.63
CA GLY A 313 0.41 29.65 25.67
C GLY A 313 1.42 28.80 24.94
N SER A 314 2.64 29.32 24.84
CA SER A 314 3.84 28.55 24.57
C SER A 314 3.76 27.26 25.40
N LEU A 315 3.36 26.17 24.75
CA LEU A 315 3.83 24.86 25.13
C LEU A 315 5.33 24.96 24.94
N VAL A 316 6.01 25.37 26.02
CA VAL A 316 7.42 25.07 26.19
C VAL A 316 7.47 23.57 25.92
N SER A 317 8.02 23.21 24.77
CA SER A 317 8.52 21.89 24.48
C SER A 317 9.50 21.62 25.61
N ARG A 318 9.00 21.04 26.70
CA ARG A 318 9.85 20.50 27.74
C ARG A 318 10.79 19.58 26.97
N PRO A 319 12.11 19.76 27.10
CA PRO A 319 13.04 18.78 26.56
C PRO A 319 12.53 17.43 27.05
N SER A 320 12.46 16.45 26.15
CA SER A 320 12.01 15.08 26.45
C SER A 320 12.90 14.53 27.55
N GLN A 321 12.57 14.87 28.79
CA GLN A 321 13.24 14.41 29.98
C GLN A 321 12.85 12.95 29.98
N LYS A 322 13.79 12.08 29.55
CA LYS A 322 13.56 10.65 29.43
C LYS A 322 12.92 10.18 30.73
N THR A 323 11.61 9.96 30.69
CA THR A 323 10.84 9.57 31.86
C THR A 323 11.30 8.14 32.20
N PRO A 324 11.53 7.80 33.48
CA PRO A 324 12.21 6.55 33.84
C PRO A 324 11.47 5.30 33.34
N LEU A 325 10.15 5.38 33.11
CA LEU A 325 9.37 4.28 32.52
C LEU A 325 9.17 4.40 31.01
N GLY A 326 9.46 5.55 30.39
CA GLY A 326 9.32 5.79 28.95
C GLY A 326 7.93 5.43 28.39
N ASN A 327 7.90 4.79 27.22
CA ASN A 327 6.70 4.24 26.55
C ASN A 327 6.00 3.05 27.26
N THR A 328 6.02 2.98 28.60
CA THR A 328 5.28 1.96 29.35
C THR A 328 3.82 2.37 29.47
N SER A 329 2.87 1.47 29.16
CA SER A 329 1.45 1.70 29.36
C SER A 329 0.96 0.98 30.61
N ILE A 330 0.22 1.67 31.47
CA ILE A 330 -0.26 1.16 32.75
C ILE A 330 -1.76 1.36 32.80
N VAL A 331 -2.51 0.28 32.99
CA VAL A 331 -3.98 0.29 32.98
C VAL A 331 -4.49 -0.34 34.27
N PRO A 332 -5.29 0.37 35.09
CA PRO A 332 -5.88 -0.21 36.28
C PRO A 332 -7.02 -1.16 35.91
N LEU A 333 -7.04 -2.33 36.56
CA LEU A 333 -8.11 -3.32 36.51
C LEU A 333 -8.90 -3.25 37.81
N TYR A 334 -10.01 -2.51 37.79
CA TYR A 334 -10.78 -2.18 38.98
C TYR A 334 -11.39 -3.41 39.68
N GLY A 335 -11.89 -4.39 38.91
CA GLY A 335 -12.58 -5.56 39.46
C GLY A 335 -11.68 -6.55 40.21
N SER A 336 -10.38 -6.58 39.91
CA SER A 336 -9.41 -7.49 40.54
C SER A 336 -8.37 -6.76 41.39
N ASN A 337 -8.54 -5.45 41.62
CA ASN A 337 -7.54 -4.55 42.22
C ASN A 337 -6.11 -4.86 41.73
N SER A 338 -5.92 -4.88 40.42
CA SER A 338 -4.65 -5.20 39.77
C SER A 338 -4.29 -4.12 38.75
N ILE A 339 -3.03 -4.05 38.35
CA ILE A 339 -2.59 -3.19 37.24
C ILE A 339 -2.04 -4.03 36.10
N LEU A 340 -2.45 -3.72 34.87
CA LEU A 340 -1.86 -4.26 33.66
C LEU A 340 -0.74 -3.33 33.23
N VAL A 341 0.47 -3.87 33.11
CA VAL A 341 1.66 -3.14 32.69
C VAL A 341 2.10 -3.70 31.34
N VAL A 342 2.26 -2.81 30.37
CA VAL A 342 2.79 -3.09 29.04
C VAL A 342 4.09 -2.31 28.90
N ALA A 343 5.22 -2.97 29.08
CA ALA A 343 6.55 -2.34 29.08
C ALA A 343 7.36 -2.73 27.83
N PRO A 344 8.14 -1.80 27.23
CA PRO A 344 8.92 -2.10 26.03
C PRO A 344 10.19 -2.93 26.31
N THR A 345 10.64 -3.04 27.57
CA THR A 345 11.80 -3.85 27.97
C THR A 345 11.59 -4.52 29.33
N LYS A 346 12.30 -5.64 29.57
CA LYS A 346 12.27 -6.36 30.85
C LYS A 346 12.74 -5.48 32.02
N GLU A 347 13.79 -4.69 31.80
CA GLU A 347 14.32 -3.77 32.81
C GLU A 347 13.26 -2.77 33.31
N LYS A 348 12.46 -2.22 32.39
CA LYS A 348 11.37 -1.30 32.74
C LYS A 348 10.25 -2.01 33.50
N MET A 349 9.91 -3.23 33.10
CA MET A 349 8.94 -4.05 33.82
C MET A 349 9.38 -4.32 35.27
N ASP A 350 10.67 -4.64 35.47
CA ASP A 350 11.24 -4.88 36.80
C ASP A 350 11.28 -3.58 37.65
N LEU A 351 11.55 -2.43 37.03
CA LEU A 351 11.44 -1.12 37.69
C LEU A 351 10.01 -0.83 38.15
N VAL A 352 9.00 -1.10 37.32
CA VAL A 352 7.59 -0.93 37.71
C VAL A 352 7.27 -1.82 38.92
N LYS A 353 7.67 -3.10 38.90
CA LYS A 353 7.47 -4.02 40.04
C LYS A 353 8.11 -3.50 41.31
N LYS A 354 9.33 -2.96 41.22
CA LYS A 354 10.05 -2.39 42.36
C LYS A 354 9.32 -1.18 42.94
N ILE A 355 8.83 -0.26 42.08
CA ILE A 355 8.09 0.92 42.51
C ILE A 355 6.76 0.52 43.16
N VAL A 356 6.01 -0.40 42.55
CA VAL A 356 4.75 -0.91 43.11
C VAL A 356 4.98 -1.54 44.49
N GLY A 357 6.02 -2.34 44.64
CA GLY A 357 6.38 -2.95 45.92
C GLY A 357 6.72 -1.93 47.01
N LEU A 358 7.38 -0.82 46.66
CA LEU A 358 7.67 0.28 47.60
C LEU A 358 6.40 1.03 48.01
N ILE A 359 5.50 1.31 47.06
CA ILE A 359 4.22 1.98 47.33
C ILE A 359 3.38 1.11 48.27
N GLU A 360 3.20 -0.17 47.96
CA GLU A 360 2.46 -1.14 48.79
C GLU A 360 3.07 -1.35 50.19
N ALA A 361 4.38 -1.19 50.34
CA ALA A 361 5.04 -1.24 51.65
C ALA A 361 4.78 0.03 52.49
N GLY A 362 4.66 1.19 51.83
CA GLY A 362 4.39 2.48 52.47
C GLY A 362 2.92 2.70 52.84
N THR A 363 1.98 2.05 52.16
CA THR A 363 0.55 2.06 52.51
C THR A 363 0.32 1.18 53.74
N LYS A 364 0.11 1.81 54.90
CA LYS A 364 -0.21 1.14 56.17
C LYS A 364 -1.71 0.99 56.37
#